data_AF-A0A938ZCD8-F1
#
_entry.id   AF-A0A938ZCD8-F1
#
_cell.length_a   1.000
_cell.length_b   1.000
_cell.length_c   1.000
_cell.angle_alpha   90.00
_cell.angle_beta   90.00
_cell.angle_gamma   90.00
#
_symmetry.space_group_name_H-M   'P 1'
#
loop_
_entity.id
_entity.type
_entity.pdbx_description
1 polymer ?
#
loop_
_entity_poly.entity_id
_entity_poly.type
_entity_poly.pdbx_seq_one_letter_code
_entity_poly.pdbx_strand_id
1 'polypeptide(L)'
;MQKLVQVQNSQMAGATDVQYKEKVAAATSKAEVDALFVEWWKYQYIPELYSKSDMLERWFGNVLEDSRVHGVTTPRYAKSTSVIGELTDDSTGLVCTPSTETTAGSDPFAHLPQFWCLEVAAEKKADGSHEIHYVEHIDSTGDVRSGEYLCWVLQKNTWKREWQDADYKYLKTRCHPAPGYKRWPEGTDRTGKVHEYMAHPKYYAGIGSDGRITCGTCLKPINRITHSTGISKWRARGAQYSGASGSLPKFLDAMVRLKYGRKGNSGKIEGCSSYNFQYTAAVSETGVERIILTTAQSANLFVGSAVMLGIQSGTDRNTASNYSVFDGKLITAIEKVTIEETEYSAVYVDNGGVTFDTTAGSSYLSTSPYYSGWNDNVLGRDGSRYNPASGKEPGMIQGVEFMNGSYMILSDELWQWGKDADGNYTFDCYKCYDQSKAGSAINDNYKKIIGAHLVFPATQGNQWKYITDNIIDDDVLWPETANASGSGVGVGAGFGCIPAASGVRSPWVFGSLSDGGSGGVSCRHSDISVGGANWPGSLGAPGSEG
;
A
#
# COMPACT_ATOMS: atom_id res chain seq x y z
N MET A 1 27.45 31.55 27.76
CA MET A 1 28.16 30.28 27.50
C MET A 1 27.26 29.27 26.80
N GLN A 2 26.07 28.92 27.32
CA GLN A 2 25.13 27.99 26.68
C GLN A 2 24.70 28.37 25.24
N LYS A 3 24.37 29.64 24.96
CA LYS A 3 24.06 30.10 23.60
C LYS A 3 25.24 29.98 22.61
N LEU A 4 26.47 30.16 23.09
CA LEU A 4 27.66 30.06 22.25
C LEU A 4 27.96 28.60 21.88
N VAL A 5 27.80 27.69 22.85
CA VAL A 5 27.93 26.24 22.67
C VAL A 5 26.86 25.72 21.71
N GLN A 6 25.61 26.19 21.83
CA GLN A 6 24.54 25.83 20.88
C GLN A 6 24.86 26.27 19.44
N VAL A 7 25.31 27.50 19.23
CA VAL A 7 25.68 28.00 17.89
C VAL A 7 26.86 27.21 17.30
N GLN A 8 27.88 26.91 18.11
CA GLN A 8 29.03 26.09 17.68
C GLN A 8 28.60 24.68 17.28
N ASN A 9 27.73 24.05 18.09
CA ASN A 9 27.20 22.72 17.78
C ASN A 9 26.38 22.72 16.49
N SER A 10 25.53 23.74 16.26
CA SER A 10 24.76 23.86 15.01
C SER A 10 25.65 24.09 13.78
N GLN A 11 26.71 24.88 13.89
CA GLN A 11 27.67 25.10 12.79
C GLN A 11 28.45 23.83 12.43
N MET A 12 28.92 23.09 13.44
CA MET A 12 29.59 21.80 13.24
C MET A 12 28.66 20.75 12.64
N ALA A 13 27.39 20.74 13.08
CA ALA A 13 26.36 19.87 12.55
C ALA A 13 26.12 20.13 11.05
N GLY A 14 25.93 21.39 10.65
CA GLY A 14 25.75 21.76 9.24
C GLY A 14 26.96 21.43 8.36
N ALA A 15 28.19 21.62 8.85
CA ALA A 15 29.40 21.24 8.12
C ALA A 15 29.49 19.72 7.90
N THR A 16 29.05 18.93 8.87
CA THR A 16 29.01 17.47 8.76
C THR A 16 27.96 17.02 7.75
N ASP A 17 26.78 17.63 7.75
CA ASP A 17 25.72 17.32 6.78
C ASP A 17 26.21 17.51 5.33
N VAL A 18 26.98 18.58 5.07
CA VAL A 18 27.60 18.82 3.75
C VAL A 18 28.60 17.73 3.37
N GLN A 19 29.45 17.28 4.30
CA GLN A 19 30.40 16.20 4.03
C GLN A 19 29.70 14.89 3.68
N TYR A 20 28.64 14.53 4.42
CA TYR A 20 27.89 13.31 4.15
C TYR A 20 27.04 13.41 2.88
N LYS A 21 26.57 14.60 2.51
CA LYS A 21 25.94 14.83 1.21
C LYS A 21 26.88 14.45 0.07
N GLU A 22 28.16 14.86 0.14
CA GLU A 22 29.16 14.50 -0.86
C GLU A 22 29.44 12.99 -0.89
N LYS A 23 29.51 12.34 0.29
CA LYS A 23 29.64 10.88 0.38
C LYS A 23 28.45 10.14 -0.24
N VAL A 24 27.21 10.58 0.04
CA VAL A 24 25.98 10.00 -0.52
C VAL A 24 25.94 10.19 -2.04
N ALA A 25 26.34 11.35 -2.54
CA ALA A 25 26.40 11.61 -3.98
C ALA A 25 27.38 10.67 -4.71
N ALA A 26 28.41 10.18 -4.02
CA ALA A 26 29.39 9.21 -4.54
C ALA A 26 29.00 7.74 -4.33
N ALA A 27 27.96 7.46 -3.53
CA ALA A 27 27.50 6.10 -3.28
C ALA A 27 26.90 5.48 -4.56
N THR A 28 27.09 4.18 -4.72
CA THR A 28 26.67 3.39 -5.88
C THR A 28 25.62 2.35 -5.55
N SER A 29 25.32 2.16 -4.26
CA SER A 29 24.36 1.16 -3.79
C SER A 29 23.60 1.64 -2.56
N LYS A 30 22.42 1.05 -2.32
CA LYS A 30 21.61 1.39 -1.15
C LYS A 30 22.31 1.00 0.15
N ALA A 31 22.99 -0.15 0.17
CA ALA A 31 23.74 -0.61 1.33
C ALA A 31 24.82 0.41 1.76
N GLU A 32 25.48 1.08 0.81
CA GLU A 32 26.43 2.15 1.12
C GLU A 32 25.74 3.37 1.74
N VAL A 33 24.60 3.81 1.20
CA VAL A 33 23.84 4.94 1.77
C VAL A 33 23.28 4.60 3.15
N ASP A 34 22.83 3.37 3.37
CA ASP A 34 22.38 2.87 4.68
C ASP A 34 23.53 2.88 5.70
N ALA A 35 24.73 2.45 5.30
CA ALA A 35 25.92 2.51 6.14
C ALA A 35 26.31 3.96 6.48
N LEU A 36 26.26 4.86 5.49
CA LEU A 36 26.51 6.29 5.69
C LEU A 36 25.49 6.93 6.63
N PHE A 37 24.21 6.55 6.53
CA PHE A 37 23.17 6.99 7.46
C PHE A 37 23.50 6.60 8.90
N VAL A 38 23.88 5.35 9.13
CA VAL A 38 24.25 4.86 10.47
C VAL A 38 25.50 5.56 11.00
N GLU A 39 26.53 5.74 10.17
CA GLU A 39 27.76 6.45 10.53
C GLU A 39 27.45 7.91 10.91
N TRP A 40 26.72 8.63 10.06
CA TRP A 40 26.29 10.00 10.28
C TRP A 40 25.46 10.13 11.55
N TRP A 41 24.46 9.26 11.74
CA TRP A 41 23.58 9.29 12.90
C TRP A 41 24.37 9.14 14.20
N LYS A 42 25.25 8.14 14.29
CA LYS A 42 26.07 7.89 15.49
C LYS A 42 26.97 9.07 15.83
N TYR A 43 27.47 9.78 14.82
CA TYR A 43 28.34 10.92 15.01
C TYR A 43 27.57 12.21 15.37
N GLN A 44 26.31 12.33 14.93
CA GLN A 44 25.55 13.58 15.03
C GLN A 44 24.43 13.56 16.08
N TYR A 45 23.95 12.39 16.49
CA TYR A 45 22.82 12.26 17.41
C TYR A 45 23.25 12.53 18.85
N ILE A 46 22.79 13.67 19.37
CA ILE A 46 22.93 14.07 20.77
C ILE A 46 21.51 14.24 21.31
N PRO A 47 20.98 13.31 22.11
CA PRO A 47 19.56 13.26 22.48
C PRO A 47 19.11 14.48 23.30
N GLU A 48 20.03 15.19 23.95
CA GLU A 48 19.75 16.44 24.66
C GLU A 48 19.54 17.63 23.72
N LEU A 49 19.94 17.51 22.44
CA LEU A 49 19.88 18.57 21.44
C LEU A 49 18.91 18.28 20.29
N TYR A 50 18.77 17.01 19.91
CA TYR A 50 17.98 16.58 18.76
C TYR A 50 17.03 15.46 19.14
N SER A 51 15.77 15.59 18.73
CA SER A 51 14.87 14.44 18.64
C SER A 51 15.23 13.56 17.45
N LYS A 52 14.73 12.32 17.43
CA LYS A 52 14.84 11.44 16.24
C LYS A 52 14.20 12.10 15.01
N SER A 53 13.08 12.81 15.19
CA SER A 53 12.46 13.59 14.12
C SER A 53 13.42 14.64 13.57
N ASP A 54 14.12 15.41 14.42
CA ASP A 54 15.08 16.44 13.97
C ASP A 54 16.25 15.83 13.18
N MET A 55 16.72 14.65 13.60
CA MET A 55 17.74 13.91 12.84
C MET A 55 17.24 13.50 11.46
N LEU A 56 16.00 13.02 11.35
CA LEU A 56 15.42 12.64 10.08
C LEU A 56 15.19 13.86 9.16
N GLU A 57 14.77 15.01 9.70
CA GLU A 57 14.68 16.26 8.93
C GLU A 57 16.03 16.64 8.33
N ARG A 58 17.11 16.54 9.11
CA ARG A 58 18.46 16.85 8.64
C ARG A 58 18.94 15.85 7.60
N TRP A 59 18.71 14.56 7.81
CA TRP A 59 19.11 13.55 6.84
C TRP A 59 18.38 13.73 5.51
N PHE A 60 17.04 13.79 5.53
CA PHE A 60 16.25 13.96 4.32
C PHE A 60 16.38 15.34 3.68
N GLY A 61 16.61 16.40 4.45
CA GLY A 61 16.69 17.77 3.96
C GLY A 61 18.07 18.20 3.51
N ASN A 62 19.11 17.91 4.31
CA ASN A 62 20.46 18.43 4.09
C ASN A 62 21.40 17.41 3.45
N VAL A 63 21.27 16.13 3.81
CA VAL A 63 22.21 15.07 3.39
C VAL A 63 21.76 14.37 2.12
N LEU A 64 20.51 13.92 2.06
CA LEU A 64 19.89 13.35 0.86
C LEU A 64 19.52 14.48 -0.10
N GLU A 65 20.53 15.05 -0.75
CA GLU A 65 20.36 16.20 -1.60
C GLU A 65 21.27 16.13 -2.82
N ASP A 66 20.70 16.32 -4.00
CA ASP A 66 21.44 16.39 -5.26
C ASP A 66 20.72 17.24 -6.32
N SER A 67 21.36 17.40 -7.48
CA SER A 67 20.82 18.15 -8.61
C SER A 67 20.03 17.32 -9.63
N ARG A 68 19.89 16.01 -9.42
CA ARG A 68 19.29 15.10 -10.40
C ARG A 68 17.78 15.33 -10.52
N VAL A 69 17.28 15.12 -11.73
CA VAL A 69 15.88 15.15 -12.09
C VAL A 69 15.52 13.79 -12.66
N HIS A 70 14.58 13.11 -12.02
CA HIS A 70 14.10 11.81 -12.47
C HIS A 70 12.72 11.96 -13.09
N GLY A 71 12.55 11.46 -14.31
CA GLY A 71 11.34 11.67 -15.08
C GLY A 71 10.84 10.43 -15.81
N VAL A 72 9.58 10.52 -16.23
CA VAL A 72 8.91 9.54 -17.09
C VAL A 72 7.91 10.25 -17.99
N THR A 73 7.87 9.84 -19.25
CA THR A 73 6.79 10.16 -20.20
C THR A 73 5.97 8.91 -20.48
N THR A 74 4.65 9.04 -20.48
CA THR A 74 3.71 7.96 -20.84
C THR A 74 2.76 8.45 -21.91
N PRO A 75 2.55 7.71 -23.01
CA PRO A 75 1.60 8.13 -24.04
C PRO A 75 0.19 8.12 -23.45
N ARG A 76 -0.66 9.09 -23.76
CA ARG A 76 -2.10 9.01 -23.45
C ARG A 76 -2.71 7.85 -24.22
N TYR A 77 -3.76 7.25 -23.69
CA TYR A 77 -4.40 6.07 -24.29
C TYR A 77 -4.85 6.32 -25.73
N ALA A 78 -5.32 7.53 -26.03
CA ALA A 78 -5.73 7.95 -27.38
C ALA A 78 -4.55 7.95 -28.39
N LYS A 79 -3.32 8.14 -27.91
CA LYS A 79 -2.09 8.07 -28.72
C LYS A 79 -1.58 6.62 -28.84
N SER A 80 -1.56 5.90 -27.73
CA SER A 80 -1.14 4.50 -27.66
C SER A 80 -1.80 3.82 -26.47
N THR A 81 -2.32 2.62 -26.70
CA THR A 81 -2.95 1.79 -25.66
C THR A 81 -1.93 1.09 -24.76
N SER A 82 -0.63 1.19 -25.06
CA SER A 82 0.43 0.54 -24.29
C SER A 82 0.45 0.98 -22.82
N VAL A 83 0.76 0.04 -21.93
CA VAL A 83 1.05 0.29 -20.52
C VAL A 83 2.46 0.88 -20.32
N ILE A 84 3.31 0.83 -21.34
CA ILE A 84 4.73 1.21 -21.28
C ILE A 84 4.90 2.69 -21.61
N GLY A 85 5.71 3.36 -20.79
CA GLY A 85 6.27 4.69 -21.03
C GLY A 85 7.79 4.64 -21.18
N GLU A 86 8.41 5.81 -21.15
CA GLU A 86 9.84 5.99 -21.31
C GLU A 86 10.40 6.79 -20.13
N LEU A 87 11.48 6.31 -19.53
CA LEU A 87 12.19 7.03 -18.49
C LEU A 87 13.02 8.16 -19.09
N THR A 88 12.90 9.36 -18.52
CA THR A 88 13.52 10.59 -19.04
C THR A 88 14.50 11.19 -18.04
N ASP A 89 15.26 12.19 -18.50
CA ASP A 89 16.21 12.93 -17.67
C ASP A 89 17.27 11.99 -17.05
N ASP A 90 17.60 12.11 -15.76
CA ASP A 90 18.57 11.24 -15.08
C ASP A 90 18.07 9.80 -14.89
N SER A 91 16.84 9.48 -15.29
CA SER A 91 16.32 8.11 -15.32
C SER A 91 16.57 7.38 -16.65
N THR A 92 17.02 8.07 -17.71
CA THR A 92 17.22 7.45 -19.02
C THR A 92 18.25 6.32 -18.95
N GLY A 93 17.87 5.14 -19.44
CA GLY A 93 18.73 3.94 -19.45
C GLY A 93 18.75 3.15 -18.14
N LEU A 94 18.13 3.64 -17.06
CA LEU A 94 17.98 2.88 -15.82
C LEU A 94 16.93 1.78 -15.99
N VAL A 95 17.18 0.63 -15.36
CA VAL A 95 16.25 -0.52 -15.39
C VAL A 95 16.07 -1.08 -13.99
N CYS A 96 14.81 -1.10 -13.53
CA CYS A 96 14.44 -1.69 -12.25
C CYS A 96 13.91 -3.12 -12.42
N THR A 97 14.44 -4.07 -11.65
CA THR A 97 13.93 -5.43 -11.50
C THR A 97 13.56 -5.67 -10.03
N PRO A 98 12.33 -6.13 -9.74
CA PRO A 98 11.90 -6.37 -8.37
C PRO A 98 12.66 -7.55 -7.73
N SER A 99 12.79 -7.50 -6.42
CA SER A 99 13.46 -8.52 -5.62
C SER A 99 12.49 -9.60 -5.14
N THR A 100 13.04 -10.74 -4.74
CA THR A 100 12.37 -11.78 -3.95
C THR A 100 13.09 -11.98 -2.61
N GLU A 101 12.62 -12.88 -1.76
CA GLU A 101 13.33 -13.21 -0.52
C GLU A 101 14.63 -13.99 -0.75
N THR A 102 14.79 -14.62 -1.92
CA THR A 102 15.98 -15.43 -2.26
C THR A 102 16.87 -14.79 -3.32
N THR A 103 16.35 -13.84 -4.09
CA THR A 103 17.07 -13.21 -5.21
C THR A 103 16.90 -11.70 -5.14
N ALA A 104 18.01 -10.99 -4.95
CA ALA A 104 18.01 -9.54 -5.03
C ALA A 104 17.78 -9.11 -6.49
N GLY A 105 16.81 -8.22 -6.69
CA GLY A 105 16.63 -7.49 -7.94
C GLY A 105 17.64 -6.36 -8.09
N SER A 106 17.51 -5.61 -9.17
CA SER A 106 18.31 -4.42 -9.46
C SER A 106 17.43 -3.19 -9.32
N ASP A 107 17.71 -2.36 -8.32
CA ASP A 107 17.04 -1.07 -8.15
C ASP A 107 18.09 0.05 -8.16
N PRO A 108 18.40 0.62 -9.35
CA PRO A 108 19.39 1.69 -9.44
C PRO A 108 18.90 2.99 -8.78
N PHE A 109 17.63 3.08 -8.39
CA PHE A 109 17.07 4.25 -7.71
C PHE A 109 17.24 4.18 -6.19
N ALA A 110 17.32 2.98 -5.60
CA ALA A 110 17.22 2.77 -4.15
C ALA A 110 18.23 3.56 -3.28
N HIS A 111 19.36 3.96 -3.86
CA HIS A 111 20.41 4.73 -3.18
C HIS A 111 20.31 6.25 -3.45
N LEU A 112 19.45 6.65 -4.38
CA LEU A 112 19.32 8.04 -4.80
C LEU A 112 18.49 8.82 -3.77
N PRO A 113 18.84 10.08 -3.46
CA PRO A 113 18.13 10.94 -2.52
C PRO A 113 16.60 10.98 -2.65
N GLN A 114 16.07 10.95 -3.87
CA GLN A 114 14.64 11.07 -4.18
C GLN A 114 13.87 9.76 -3.89
N PHE A 115 14.57 8.63 -3.77
CA PHE A 115 13.96 7.29 -3.71
C PHE A 115 14.44 6.45 -2.52
N TRP A 116 15.49 6.90 -1.84
CA TRP A 116 15.96 6.25 -0.62
C TRP A 116 14.87 6.34 0.45
N CYS A 117 14.60 5.20 1.09
CA CYS A 117 13.58 5.07 2.12
C CYS A 117 14.07 4.21 3.28
N LEU A 118 13.46 4.43 4.44
CA LEU A 118 13.69 3.67 5.66
C LEU A 118 12.40 3.51 6.46
N GLU A 119 12.37 2.54 7.37
CA GLU A 119 11.23 2.27 8.23
C GLU A 119 11.37 2.93 9.61
N VAL A 120 10.26 3.45 10.15
CA VAL A 120 10.22 4.05 11.48
C VAL A 120 9.00 3.55 12.23
N ALA A 121 9.07 3.57 13.56
CA ALA A 121 7.91 3.44 14.43
C ALA A 121 7.51 4.82 14.92
N ALA A 122 6.27 5.24 14.64
CA ALA A 122 5.82 6.61 14.86
C ALA A 122 4.43 6.68 15.47
N GLU A 123 4.14 7.78 16.17
CA GLU A 123 2.82 8.07 16.74
C GLU A 123 2.45 9.54 16.46
N LYS A 124 1.19 9.78 16.07
CA LYS A 124 0.65 11.14 15.96
C LYS A 124 0.31 11.70 17.34
N LYS A 125 0.68 12.96 17.56
CA LYS A 125 0.32 13.74 18.74
C LYS A 125 -1.06 14.34 18.60
N ALA A 126 -1.62 14.81 19.71
CA ALA A 126 -2.97 15.39 19.74
C ALA A 126 -3.10 16.67 18.89
N ASP A 127 -2.03 17.45 18.74
CA ASP A 127 -1.99 18.64 17.88
C ASP A 127 -1.90 18.28 16.38
N GLY A 128 -1.56 17.03 16.07
CA GLY A 128 -1.41 16.49 14.73
C GLY A 128 0.00 16.60 14.14
N SER A 129 1.01 16.93 14.96
CA SER A 129 2.40 16.55 14.71
C SER A 129 2.65 15.07 15.01
N HIS A 130 3.87 14.57 14.84
CA HIS A 130 4.24 13.19 15.17
C HIS A 130 5.56 13.06 15.92
N GLU A 131 5.71 11.92 16.59
CA GLU A 131 6.93 11.48 17.26
C GLU A 131 7.47 10.23 16.59
N ILE A 132 8.80 10.16 16.48
CA ILE A 132 9.52 8.97 16.00
C ILE A 132 10.16 8.27 17.20
N HIS A 133 9.75 7.04 17.44
CA HIS A 133 10.19 6.22 18.57
C HIS A 133 11.35 5.30 18.19
N TYR A 134 11.25 4.63 17.03
CA TYR A 134 12.28 3.71 16.52
C TYR A 134 12.59 4.01 15.06
N VAL A 135 13.84 3.79 14.65
CA VAL A 135 14.38 4.10 13.33
C VAL A 135 15.17 2.90 12.82
N GLU A 136 14.84 2.41 11.63
CA GLU A 136 15.56 1.33 10.97
C GLU A 136 17.07 1.64 10.86
N HIS A 137 17.89 0.61 11.01
CA HIS A 137 19.36 0.67 11.08
C HIS A 137 19.95 1.28 12.37
N ILE A 138 19.14 1.99 13.18
CA ILE A 138 19.55 2.58 14.46
C ILE A 138 19.05 1.74 15.64
N ASP A 139 17.75 1.44 15.63
CA ASP A 139 17.07 0.59 16.61
C ASP A 139 16.84 -0.82 16.03
N SER A 140 16.34 -1.75 16.84
CA SER A 140 16.07 -3.10 16.36
C SER A 140 14.91 -3.12 15.36
N THR A 141 15.03 -3.90 14.29
CA THR A 141 13.93 -4.07 13.32
C THR A 141 12.67 -4.65 13.96
N GLY A 142 12.82 -5.46 15.02
CA GLY A 142 11.71 -5.98 15.81
C GLY A 142 10.89 -4.86 16.46
N ASP A 143 11.55 -3.87 17.04
CA ASP A 143 10.87 -2.71 17.66
C ASP A 143 10.20 -1.83 16.60
N VAL A 144 10.91 -1.55 15.49
CA VAL A 144 10.41 -0.73 14.37
C VAL A 144 9.11 -1.30 13.78
N ARG A 145 8.99 -2.63 13.70
CA ARG A 145 7.84 -3.33 13.08
C ARG A 145 6.84 -3.89 14.10
N SER A 146 7.09 -3.73 15.40
CA SER A 146 6.37 -4.40 16.50
C SER A 146 4.86 -4.16 16.51
N GLY A 147 4.41 -3.01 16.00
CA GLY A 147 3.03 -2.55 16.14
C GLY A 147 2.73 -1.88 17.49
N GLU A 148 3.71 -1.70 18.38
CA GLU A 148 3.58 -0.81 19.56
C GLU A 148 3.19 0.60 19.09
N TYR A 149 3.96 1.13 18.15
CA TYR A 149 3.66 2.34 17.38
C TYR A 149 3.33 1.99 15.92
N LEU A 150 2.96 2.98 15.10
CA LEU A 150 2.67 2.76 13.70
C LEU A 150 3.98 2.59 12.91
N CYS A 151 4.15 1.44 12.27
CA CYS A 151 5.24 1.20 11.34
C CYS A 151 5.01 2.00 10.05
N TRP A 152 5.80 3.05 9.85
CA TRP A 152 5.80 3.87 8.66
C TRP A 152 7.05 3.63 7.84
N VAL A 153 6.95 3.89 6.54
CA VAL A 153 8.11 4.05 5.66
C VAL A 153 8.24 5.53 5.34
N LEU A 154 9.41 6.09 5.63
CA LEU A 154 9.75 7.46 5.31
C LEU A 154 10.40 7.54 3.93
N GLN A 155 9.95 8.49 3.13
CA GLN A 155 10.53 8.88 1.85
C GLN A 155 10.80 10.38 1.84
N LYS A 156 11.74 10.86 1.02
CA LYS A 156 11.98 12.31 0.89
C LYS A 156 10.72 13.00 0.37
N ASN A 157 10.35 14.13 0.97
CA ASN A 157 9.29 15.00 0.46
C ASN A 157 9.80 15.83 -0.72
N THR A 158 10.01 15.14 -1.84
CA THR A 158 10.57 15.71 -3.07
C THR A 158 9.65 16.76 -3.69
N TRP A 159 10.21 17.56 -4.59
CA TRP A 159 9.45 18.42 -5.48
C TRP A 159 9.05 17.63 -6.73
N LYS A 160 7.74 17.47 -6.97
CA LYS A 160 7.18 16.81 -8.16
C LYS A 160 6.51 17.80 -9.10
N ARG A 161 6.47 17.46 -10.38
CA ARG A 161 5.69 18.15 -11.41
C ARG A 161 5.04 17.14 -12.32
N GLU A 162 3.73 17.27 -12.52
CA GLU A 162 2.94 16.44 -13.42
C GLU A 162 2.16 17.34 -14.39
N TRP A 163 2.18 17.01 -15.69
CA TRP A 163 1.46 17.75 -16.73
C TRP A 163 1.22 16.87 -17.95
N GLN A 164 0.42 17.34 -18.90
CA GLN A 164 0.13 16.61 -20.15
C GLN A 164 0.00 17.55 -21.34
N ASP A 165 0.17 16.99 -22.52
CA ASP A 165 -0.24 17.57 -23.80
C ASP A 165 -1.32 16.68 -24.48
N ALA A 166 -1.51 16.85 -25.78
CA ALA A 166 -2.48 16.05 -26.54
C ALA A 166 -2.14 14.55 -26.55
N ASP A 167 -0.86 14.21 -26.56
CA ASP A 167 -0.34 12.87 -26.84
C ASP A 167 0.29 12.19 -25.62
N TYR A 168 0.83 12.94 -24.65
CA TYR A 168 1.64 12.40 -23.55
C TYR A 168 1.30 13.02 -22.19
N LYS A 169 1.59 12.25 -21.13
CA LYS A 169 1.67 12.71 -19.74
C LYS A 169 3.10 12.60 -19.26
N TYR A 170 3.51 13.58 -18.46
CA TYR A 170 4.87 13.72 -17.95
C TYR A 170 4.82 13.80 -16.44
N LEU A 171 5.73 13.09 -15.78
CA LEU A 171 5.96 13.20 -14.34
C LEU A 171 7.47 13.34 -14.10
N LYS A 172 7.85 14.33 -13.31
CA LYS A 172 9.24 14.55 -12.89
C LYS A 172 9.32 14.77 -11.39
N THR A 173 10.41 14.32 -10.78
CA THR A 173 10.75 14.55 -9.37
C THR A 173 12.19 15.02 -9.20
N ARG A 174 12.43 15.85 -8.18
CA ARG A 174 13.75 16.40 -7.83
C ARG A 174 13.82 16.86 -6.38
N CYS A 175 15.03 17.16 -5.90
CA CYS A 175 15.28 17.60 -4.54
C CYS A 175 14.94 19.09 -4.27
N HIS A 176 14.98 19.95 -5.29
CA HIS A 176 14.88 21.41 -5.13
C HIS A 176 13.61 22.02 -5.77
N PRO A 177 13.11 23.16 -5.27
CA PRO A 177 12.03 23.88 -5.91
C PRO A 177 12.40 24.37 -7.32
N ALA A 178 11.42 24.36 -8.21
CA ALA A 178 11.53 24.93 -9.55
C ALA A 178 10.15 25.30 -10.10
N PRO A 179 10.05 26.15 -11.13
CA PRO A 179 8.77 26.53 -11.71
C PRO A 179 7.89 25.33 -12.11
N GLY A 180 6.68 25.31 -11.58
CA GLY A 180 5.70 24.24 -11.78
C GLY A 180 5.87 23.00 -10.90
N TYR A 181 6.91 22.93 -10.07
CA TYR A 181 7.09 21.84 -9.11
C TYR A 181 6.45 22.19 -7.76
N LYS A 182 5.88 21.18 -7.10
CA LYS A 182 5.29 21.27 -5.75
C LYS A 182 5.76 20.11 -4.89
N ARG A 183 5.80 20.31 -3.57
CA ARG A 183 6.00 19.21 -2.62
C ARG A 183 4.77 18.30 -2.56
N TRP A 184 4.98 17.08 -2.07
CA TRP A 184 3.91 16.15 -1.79
C TRP A 184 3.04 16.67 -0.64
N PRO A 185 1.71 16.76 -0.82
CA PRO A 185 0.80 17.20 0.25
C PRO A 185 0.96 16.38 1.53
N GLU A 186 1.17 15.05 1.42
CA GLU A 186 1.31 14.13 2.55
C GLU A 186 2.55 14.37 3.44
N GLY A 187 3.52 15.18 2.99
CA GLY A 187 4.65 15.62 3.80
C GLY A 187 4.36 16.84 4.67
N THR A 188 3.10 17.29 4.73
CA THR A 188 2.66 18.37 5.63
C THR A 188 1.81 17.79 6.75
N ASP A 189 2.22 18.02 8.01
CA ASP A 189 1.43 17.62 9.17
C ASP A 189 0.30 18.62 9.45
N ARG A 190 -0.55 18.33 10.43
CA ARG A 190 -1.70 19.21 10.73
C ARG A 190 -1.34 20.51 11.43
N THR A 191 -0.12 20.62 11.96
CA THR A 191 0.36 21.88 12.50
C THR A 191 0.71 22.86 11.37
N GLY A 192 0.69 22.38 10.11
CA GLY A 192 1.13 23.11 8.93
C GLY A 192 2.63 23.02 8.73
N LYS A 193 3.34 22.22 9.52
CA LYS A 193 4.77 21.97 9.33
C LYS A 193 4.92 21.09 8.10
N VAL A 194 5.69 21.58 7.14
CA VAL A 194 6.07 20.78 5.99
C VAL A 194 7.44 20.17 6.25
N HIS A 195 7.46 18.84 6.33
CA HIS A 195 8.62 18.03 6.62
C HIS A 195 9.48 17.82 5.36
N GLU A 196 10.76 17.53 5.55
CA GLU A 196 11.68 17.13 4.48
C GLU A 196 11.47 15.67 4.06
N TYR A 197 10.65 14.93 4.82
CA TYR A 197 10.15 13.60 4.50
C TYR A 197 8.62 13.54 4.48
N MET A 198 8.10 12.48 3.89
CA MET A 198 6.71 12.06 3.97
C MET A 198 6.67 10.62 4.50
N ALA A 199 5.55 10.21 5.10
CA ALA A 199 5.41 8.90 5.73
C ALA A 199 4.16 8.16 5.21
N HIS A 200 4.38 6.94 4.75
CA HIS A 200 3.32 6.02 4.36
C HIS A 200 3.24 4.85 5.34
N PRO A 201 2.04 4.32 5.64
CA PRO A 201 1.94 3.08 6.41
C PRO A 201 2.67 1.96 5.67
N LYS A 202 3.48 1.17 6.38
CA LYS A 202 4.16 0.04 5.75
C LYS A 202 3.17 -1.07 5.37
N TYR A 203 2.13 -1.26 6.17
CA TYR A 203 1.17 -2.36 6.05
C TYR A 203 -0.28 -1.89 6.18
N TYR A 204 -1.22 -2.80 5.92
CA TYR A 204 -2.63 -2.64 6.30
C TYR A 204 -2.79 -2.58 7.83
N ALA A 205 -3.98 -2.18 8.29
CA ALA A 205 -4.29 -2.14 9.71
C ALA A 205 -4.44 -3.55 10.30
N GLY A 206 -3.92 -3.72 11.52
CA GLY A 206 -4.07 -4.92 12.34
C GLY A 206 -4.39 -4.56 13.78
N ILE A 207 -4.57 -5.59 14.62
CA ILE A 207 -4.69 -5.44 16.07
C ILE A 207 -3.39 -5.91 16.71
N GLY A 208 -2.71 -5.01 17.43
CA GLY A 208 -1.48 -5.33 18.15
C GLY A 208 -1.73 -6.26 19.34
N SER A 209 -0.65 -6.74 19.95
CA SER A 209 -0.70 -7.62 21.13
C SER A 209 -1.35 -6.96 22.36
N ASP A 210 -1.37 -5.63 22.41
CA ASP A 210 -2.04 -4.83 23.43
C ASP A 210 -3.55 -4.65 23.19
N GLY A 211 -4.08 -5.21 22.10
CA GLY A 211 -5.49 -5.09 21.71
C GLY A 211 -5.84 -3.79 20.98
N ARG A 212 -4.88 -2.89 20.74
CA ARG A 212 -5.11 -1.63 20.01
C ARG A 212 -4.98 -1.84 18.51
N ILE A 213 -5.74 -1.05 17.74
CA ILE A 213 -5.53 -0.95 16.29
C ILE A 213 -4.16 -0.31 16.01
N THR A 214 -3.41 -0.89 15.07
CA THR A 214 -2.04 -0.47 14.77
C THR A 214 -1.62 -0.81 13.33
N CYS A 215 -0.40 -0.45 12.98
CA CYS A 215 0.31 -0.85 11.76
C CYS A 215 1.62 -1.53 12.18
N GLY A 216 1.74 -2.84 12.00
CA GLY A 216 2.91 -3.63 12.40
C GLY A 216 2.97 -4.93 11.61
N THR A 217 4.05 -5.70 11.76
CA THR A 217 4.24 -6.98 11.07
C THR A 217 3.50 -8.13 11.76
N CYS A 218 3.23 -9.20 11.03
CA CYS A 218 2.56 -10.43 11.51
C CYS A 218 1.15 -10.22 12.07
N LEU A 219 0.41 -9.21 11.58
CA LEU A 219 -0.95 -8.91 12.04
C LEU A 219 -2.00 -9.37 11.04
N LYS A 220 -3.05 -10.03 11.54
CA LYS A 220 -4.24 -10.33 10.74
C LYS A 220 -4.87 -9.00 10.26
N PRO A 221 -5.20 -8.85 8.96
CA PRO A 221 -5.88 -7.67 8.49
C PRO A 221 -7.29 -7.56 9.09
N ILE A 222 -7.71 -6.33 9.36
CA ILE A 222 -9.07 -6.05 9.84
C ILE A 222 -10.01 -5.97 8.64
N ASN A 223 -10.59 -7.10 8.23
CA ASN A 223 -11.56 -7.20 7.14
C ASN A 223 -13.01 -7.40 7.63
N ARG A 224 -14.00 -7.48 6.72
CA ARG A 224 -15.45 -7.51 7.04
C ARG A 224 -15.90 -6.32 7.88
N ILE A 225 -15.43 -5.14 7.51
CA ILE A 225 -15.66 -3.91 8.26
C ILE A 225 -16.14 -2.78 7.34
N THR A 226 -16.97 -1.92 7.90
CA THR A 226 -17.50 -0.75 7.20
C THR A 226 -16.50 0.41 7.25
N HIS A 227 -16.67 1.40 6.36
CA HIS A 227 -15.94 2.67 6.42
C HIS A 227 -16.16 3.37 7.77
N SER A 228 -17.42 3.48 8.19
CA SER A 228 -17.81 4.18 9.43
C SER A 228 -17.21 3.53 10.68
N THR A 229 -17.30 2.21 10.79
CA THR A 229 -16.72 1.47 11.93
C THR A 229 -15.20 1.52 11.89
N GLY A 230 -14.59 1.54 10.70
CA GLY A 230 -13.16 1.72 10.51
C GLY A 230 -12.64 3.02 11.10
N ILE A 231 -13.28 4.14 10.78
CA ILE A 231 -12.95 5.45 11.36
C ILE A 231 -13.08 5.40 12.88
N SER A 232 -14.18 4.88 13.41
CA SER A 232 -14.38 4.78 14.87
C SER A 232 -13.30 3.93 15.56
N LYS A 233 -12.84 2.84 14.93
CA LYS A 233 -11.73 2.03 15.45
C LYS A 233 -10.44 2.84 15.51
N TRP A 234 -10.08 3.53 14.43
CA TRP A 234 -8.89 4.37 14.42
C TRP A 234 -8.97 5.52 15.44
N ARG A 235 -10.15 6.13 15.62
CA ARG A 235 -10.38 7.16 16.65
C ARG A 235 -10.13 6.68 18.07
N ALA A 236 -10.28 5.38 18.35
CA ALA A 236 -9.92 4.81 19.65
C ALA A 236 -8.39 4.88 19.93
N ARG A 237 -7.56 4.98 18.88
CA ARG A 237 -6.12 5.26 19.02
C ARG A 237 -5.85 6.75 19.32
N GLY A 238 -6.71 7.65 18.83
CA GLY A 238 -6.60 9.10 19.00
C GLY A 238 -7.35 9.91 17.94
N ALA A 239 -7.59 11.20 18.21
CA ALA A 239 -8.38 12.08 17.34
C ALA A 239 -7.79 12.28 15.93
N GLN A 240 -6.49 12.04 15.74
CA GLN A 240 -5.78 12.24 14.47
C GLN A 240 -5.75 11.03 13.54
N TYR A 241 -6.42 9.94 13.90
CA TYR A 241 -6.39 8.69 13.14
C TYR A 241 -7.77 8.37 12.56
N SER A 242 -7.87 8.27 11.24
CA SER A 242 -9.09 7.80 10.57
C SER A 242 -8.90 6.58 9.66
N GLY A 243 -7.67 6.32 9.19
CA GLY A 243 -7.34 5.19 8.33
C GLY A 243 -6.37 5.58 7.21
N ALA A 244 -6.30 4.77 6.16
CA ALA A 244 -5.46 5.07 5.01
C ALA A 244 -5.99 6.24 4.18
N SER A 245 -5.05 7.01 3.65
CA SER A 245 -5.34 8.10 2.74
C SER A 245 -5.26 7.69 1.27
N GLY A 246 -6.03 8.35 0.41
CA GLY A 246 -5.86 8.33 -1.04
C GLY A 246 -4.50 8.78 -1.57
N SER A 247 -3.67 9.45 -0.76
CA SER A 247 -2.27 9.75 -1.10
C SER A 247 -1.42 8.50 -1.28
N LEU A 248 -1.68 7.44 -0.50
CA LEU A 248 -0.94 6.18 -0.60
C LEU A 248 -1.01 5.54 -2.00
N PRO A 249 -2.20 5.26 -2.58
CA PRO A 249 -2.26 4.74 -3.93
C PRO A 249 -1.67 5.71 -4.97
N LYS A 250 -1.78 7.03 -4.77
CA LYS A 250 -1.16 8.04 -5.67
C LYS A 250 0.37 7.98 -5.63
N PHE A 251 0.96 7.85 -4.44
CA PHE A 251 2.40 7.66 -4.26
C PHE A 251 2.87 6.37 -4.95
N LEU A 252 2.17 5.25 -4.71
CA LEU A 252 2.50 3.97 -5.34
C LEU A 252 2.44 4.06 -6.88
N ASP A 253 1.43 4.71 -7.45
CA ASP A 253 1.30 4.94 -8.91
C ASP A 253 2.49 5.74 -9.45
N ALA A 254 2.84 6.83 -8.78
CA ALA A 254 3.96 7.66 -9.17
C ALA A 254 5.29 6.90 -9.11
N MET A 255 5.51 6.07 -8.10
CA MET A 255 6.74 5.28 -7.98
C MET A 255 6.82 4.15 -9.00
N VAL A 256 5.69 3.52 -9.33
CA VAL A 256 5.63 2.59 -10.48
C VAL A 256 6.09 3.29 -11.75
N ARG A 257 5.56 4.49 -12.02
CA ARG A 257 5.89 5.24 -13.24
C ARG A 257 7.34 5.69 -13.26
N LEU A 258 7.84 6.27 -12.19
CA LEU A 258 9.19 6.83 -12.09
C LEU A 258 10.29 5.75 -12.11
N LYS A 259 10.03 4.56 -11.55
CA LYS A 259 11.05 3.49 -11.45
C LYS A 259 10.98 2.47 -12.58
N TYR A 260 9.77 2.19 -13.08
CA TYR A 260 9.55 1.13 -14.06
C TYR A 260 9.13 1.63 -15.45
N GLY A 261 8.95 2.94 -15.62
CA GLY A 261 8.58 3.52 -16.92
C GLY A 261 7.26 2.95 -17.45
N ARG A 262 6.26 2.78 -16.58
CA ARG A 262 4.98 2.15 -16.94
C ARG A 262 3.82 2.79 -16.19
N LYS A 263 2.62 2.75 -16.78
CA LYS A 263 1.41 3.41 -16.26
C LYS A 263 0.79 2.75 -15.02
N GLY A 264 1.13 1.49 -14.73
CA GLY A 264 0.58 0.73 -13.62
C GLY A 264 1.38 -0.55 -13.33
N ASN A 265 1.10 -1.17 -12.18
CA ASN A 265 1.94 -2.21 -11.59
C ASN A 265 1.80 -3.59 -12.25
N SER A 266 0.67 -3.85 -12.93
CA SER A 266 0.39 -5.15 -13.57
C SER A 266 1.49 -5.55 -14.55
N GLY A 267 1.85 -6.83 -14.56
CA GLY A 267 2.94 -7.45 -15.30
C GLY A 267 4.34 -7.19 -14.74
N LYS A 268 4.48 -6.56 -13.56
CA LYS A 268 5.78 -6.29 -12.95
C LYS A 268 5.84 -6.59 -11.46
N ILE A 269 4.98 -5.93 -10.68
CA ILE A 269 4.74 -6.21 -9.25
C ILE A 269 3.23 -6.28 -9.12
N GLU A 270 2.67 -7.46 -9.41
CA GLU A 270 1.24 -7.64 -9.63
C GLU A 270 0.41 -7.32 -8.38
N GLY A 271 0.92 -7.71 -7.20
CA GLY A 271 0.13 -7.77 -5.97
C GLY A 271 -0.84 -8.96 -5.97
N CYS A 272 -1.52 -9.23 -4.84
CA CYS A 272 -2.38 -10.39 -4.73
C CYS A 272 -3.75 -10.13 -5.38
N SER A 273 -3.88 -10.45 -6.67
CA SER A 273 -5.11 -10.36 -7.46
C SER A 273 -5.66 -11.71 -7.94
N SER A 274 -4.87 -12.78 -7.82
CA SER A 274 -5.09 -14.10 -8.45
C SER A 274 -4.77 -15.26 -7.49
N TYR A 275 -5.19 -15.15 -6.23
CA TYR A 275 -5.03 -16.17 -5.19
C TYR A 275 -6.38 -16.67 -4.66
N ASN A 276 -7.35 -16.86 -5.56
CA ASN A 276 -8.73 -17.22 -5.25
C ASN A 276 -8.97 -18.73 -5.27
N PHE A 277 -8.49 -19.44 -4.24
CA PHE A 277 -8.68 -20.88 -4.13
C PHE A 277 -9.68 -21.23 -3.03
N GLN A 278 -10.58 -22.16 -3.35
CA GLN A 278 -11.52 -22.75 -2.40
C GLN A 278 -11.65 -24.25 -2.67
N TYR A 279 -11.43 -25.07 -1.65
CA TYR A 279 -11.34 -26.53 -1.77
C TYR A 279 -12.08 -27.23 -0.64
N THR A 280 -12.79 -28.31 -0.96
CA THR A 280 -13.34 -29.20 0.05
C THR A 280 -12.29 -30.20 0.54
N ALA A 281 -12.39 -30.63 1.80
CA ALA A 281 -11.55 -31.67 2.36
C ALA A 281 -11.68 -32.95 1.52
N ALA A 282 -10.55 -33.60 1.26
CA ALA A 282 -10.49 -34.86 0.52
C ALA A 282 -10.75 -36.07 1.44
N VAL A 283 -10.41 -35.95 2.72
CA VAL A 283 -10.54 -37.01 3.74
C VAL A 283 -11.15 -36.39 4.99
N SER A 284 -12.00 -37.16 5.68
CA SER A 284 -12.53 -36.79 6.99
C SER A 284 -11.52 -37.14 8.09
N GLU A 285 -11.24 -36.19 8.98
CA GLU A 285 -10.40 -36.40 10.15
C GLU A 285 -11.08 -35.79 11.38
N THR A 286 -10.79 -36.30 12.58
CA THR A 286 -11.32 -35.77 13.83
C THR A 286 -10.20 -35.33 14.77
N GLY A 287 -10.42 -34.23 15.50
CA GLY A 287 -9.47 -33.73 16.49
C GLY A 287 -8.09 -33.36 15.93
N VAL A 288 -8.04 -32.77 14.73
CA VAL A 288 -6.79 -32.39 14.04
C VAL A 288 -6.61 -30.88 13.95
N GLU A 289 -5.42 -30.42 13.58
CA GLU A 289 -5.13 -29.01 13.25
C GLU A 289 -4.69 -28.86 11.79
N ARG A 290 -5.25 -29.70 10.92
CA ARG A 290 -4.91 -29.78 9.50
C ARG A 290 -6.15 -30.11 8.66
N ILE A 291 -6.03 -29.90 7.36
CA ILE A 291 -6.99 -30.38 6.37
C ILE A 291 -6.26 -31.18 5.29
N ILE A 292 -6.84 -32.31 4.90
CA ILE A 292 -6.32 -33.12 3.81
C ILE A 292 -6.91 -32.64 2.50
N LEU A 293 -6.04 -32.27 1.56
CA LEU A 293 -6.40 -31.92 0.18
C LEU A 293 -5.66 -32.82 -0.81
N THR A 294 -6.08 -32.80 -2.07
CA THR A 294 -5.30 -33.43 -3.13
C THR A 294 -3.96 -32.71 -3.32
N THR A 295 -2.92 -33.43 -3.76
CA THR A 295 -1.59 -32.85 -4.04
C THR A 295 -1.66 -31.68 -5.02
N ALA A 296 -2.54 -31.75 -6.03
CA ALA A 296 -2.73 -30.68 -7.01
C ALA A 296 -3.35 -29.40 -6.40
N GLN A 297 -4.30 -29.56 -5.48
CA GLN A 297 -4.92 -28.43 -4.78
C GLN A 297 -3.92 -27.76 -3.83
N SER A 298 -3.19 -28.54 -3.03
CA SER A 298 -2.19 -28.01 -2.09
C SER A 298 -1.01 -27.34 -2.78
N ALA A 299 -0.63 -27.77 -4.00
CA ALA A 299 0.40 -27.11 -4.79
C ALA A 299 0.07 -25.65 -5.16
N ASN A 300 -1.21 -25.26 -5.09
CA ASN A 300 -1.61 -23.87 -5.30
C ASN A 300 -1.41 -22.99 -4.06
N LEU A 301 -1.23 -23.56 -2.88
CA LEU A 301 -1.16 -22.82 -1.62
C LEU A 301 0.28 -22.49 -1.22
N PHE A 302 0.47 -21.44 -0.44
CA PHE A 302 1.76 -21.05 0.11
C PHE A 302 1.78 -21.17 1.64
N VAL A 303 2.86 -21.75 2.16
CA VAL A 303 3.18 -21.70 3.59
C VAL A 303 3.35 -20.24 4.02
N GLY A 304 2.72 -19.89 5.14
CA GLY A 304 2.59 -18.53 5.66
C GLY A 304 1.43 -17.72 5.07
N SER A 305 0.72 -18.21 4.05
CA SER A 305 -0.51 -17.53 3.58
C SER A 305 -1.68 -17.82 4.52
N ALA A 306 -2.68 -16.93 4.53
CA ALA A 306 -3.84 -17.08 5.40
C ALA A 306 -4.98 -17.85 4.70
N VAL A 307 -5.69 -18.68 5.46
CA VAL A 307 -6.87 -19.44 5.04
C VAL A 307 -7.98 -19.32 6.06
N MET A 308 -9.22 -19.55 5.64
CA MET A 308 -10.38 -19.77 6.50
C MET A 308 -10.94 -21.16 6.24
N LEU A 309 -11.63 -21.72 7.23
CA LEU A 309 -12.25 -23.03 7.14
C LEU A 309 -13.66 -22.97 7.73
N GLY A 310 -14.59 -23.60 7.02
CA GLY A 310 -15.96 -23.72 7.45
C GLY A 310 -16.66 -24.91 6.81
N ILE A 311 -17.98 -24.88 6.83
CA ILE A 311 -18.85 -25.84 6.14
C ILE A 311 -19.39 -25.19 4.88
N GLN A 312 -19.21 -25.86 3.74
CA GLN A 312 -19.56 -25.31 2.44
C GLN A 312 -21.06 -24.94 2.36
N SER A 313 -21.33 -23.66 2.17
CA SER A 313 -22.63 -23.13 1.77
C SER A 313 -22.40 -22.14 0.63
N GLY A 314 -22.38 -22.66 -0.60
CA GLY A 314 -21.96 -21.90 -1.78
C GLY A 314 -20.49 -21.49 -1.74
N THR A 315 -20.13 -20.52 -2.59
CA THR A 315 -18.74 -20.07 -2.80
C THR A 315 -18.48 -18.64 -2.30
N ASP A 316 -19.46 -18.02 -1.64
CA ASP A 316 -19.33 -16.66 -1.10
C ASP A 316 -18.64 -16.69 0.27
N ARG A 317 -17.40 -16.17 0.33
CA ARG A 317 -16.60 -16.07 1.56
C ARG A 317 -17.19 -15.13 2.62
N ASN A 318 -18.18 -14.33 2.27
CA ASN A 318 -18.92 -13.52 3.23
C ASN A 318 -19.94 -14.35 4.04
N THR A 319 -20.30 -15.54 3.56
CA THR A 319 -21.25 -16.43 4.25
C THR A 319 -20.62 -17.04 5.50
N ALA A 320 -21.25 -16.84 6.67
CA ALA A 320 -20.72 -17.24 7.98
C ALA A 320 -20.35 -18.73 8.10
N SER A 321 -21.09 -19.61 7.43
CA SER A 321 -20.78 -21.04 7.43
C SER A 321 -19.41 -21.33 6.81
N ASN A 322 -18.96 -20.55 5.83
CA ASN A 322 -17.73 -20.81 5.08
C ASN A 322 -16.46 -20.49 5.89
N TYR A 323 -16.60 -19.91 7.08
CA TYR A 323 -15.51 -19.66 8.03
C TYR A 323 -15.88 -20.02 9.47
N SER A 324 -16.84 -20.94 9.65
CA SER A 324 -17.39 -21.30 10.97
C SER A 324 -16.41 -22.06 11.88
N VAL A 325 -15.35 -22.64 11.33
CA VAL A 325 -14.32 -23.36 12.11
C VAL A 325 -13.22 -22.39 12.53
N PHE A 326 -12.65 -21.67 11.56
CA PHE A 326 -11.73 -20.56 11.81
C PHE A 326 -11.72 -19.57 10.65
N ASP A 327 -11.29 -18.34 10.92
CA ASP A 327 -11.22 -17.27 9.93
C ASP A 327 -9.82 -16.64 9.90
N GLY A 328 -9.10 -16.79 8.79
CA GLY A 328 -7.80 -16.17 8.55
C GLY A 328 -6.70 -16.70 9.48
N LYS A 329 -6.43 -18.01 9.46
CA LYS A 329 -5.28 -18.65 10.12
C LYS A 329 -4.16 -18.92 9.12
N LEU A 330 -2.92 -18.87 9.58
CA LEU A 330 -1.74 -19.04 8.73
C LEU A 330 -1.49 -20.53 8.46
N ILE A 331 -1.14 -20.86 7.23
CA ILE A 331 -0.61 -22.20 6.89
C ILE A 331 0.81 -22.31 7.47
N THR A 332 1.06 -23.32 8.30
CA THR A 332 2.38 -23.54 8.93
C THR A 332 3.22 -24.56 8.16
N ALA A 333 2.58 -25.56 7.57
CA ALA A 333 3.25 -26.59 6.78
C ALA A 333 2.29 -27.19 5.74
N ILE A 334 2.85 -27.69 4.65
CA ILE A 334 2.15 -28.51 3.65
C ILE A 334 3.00 -29.76 3.45
N GLU A 335 2.50 -30.91 3.90
CA GLU A 335 3.25 -32.16 3.94
C GLU A 335 2.54 -33.26 3.18
N LYS A 336 3.30 -34.10 2.47
CA LYS A 336 2.74 -35.29 1.83
C LYS A 336 2.31 -36.31 2.87
N VAL A 337 1.15 -36.91 2.67
CA VAL A 337 0.64 -38.00 3.52
C VAL A 337 0.02 -39.09 2.66
N THR A 338 0.14 -40.35 3.08
CA THR A 338 -0.56 -41.48 2.44
C THR A 338 -1.68 -41.95 3.33
N ILE A 339 -2.89 -41.98 2.82
CA ILE A 339 -4.10 -42.45 3.52
C ILE A 339 -4.77 -43.48 2.61
N GLU A 340 -4.96 -44.70 3.11
CA GLU A 340 -5.59 -45.80 2.35
C GLU A 340 -4.99 -45.95 0.93
N GLU A 341 -3.66 -46.06 0.87
CA GLU A 341 -2.87 -46.22 -0.36
C GLU A 341 -2.87 -45.02 -1.33
N THR A 342 -3.59 -43.94 -1.01
CA THR A 342 -3.64 -42.72 -1.83
C THR A 342 -2.73 -41.62 -1.26
N GLU A 343 -1.92 -40.99 -2.11
CA GLU A 343 -1.11 -39.83 -1.74
C GLU A 343 -1.96 -38.55 -1.74
N TYR A 344 -1.92 -37.82 -0.63
CA TYR A 344 -2.54 -36.52 -0.41
C TYR A 344 -1.52 -35.51 0.13
N SER A 345 -1.98 -34.31 0.42
CA SER A 345 -1.23 -33.31 1.17
C SER A 345 -2.03 -32.83 2.38
N ALA A 346 -1.41 -32.90 3.55
CA ALA A 346 -1.90 -32.30 4.78
C ALA A 346 -1.49 -30.82 4.84
N VAL A 347 -2.47 -29.93 4.94
CA VAL A 347 -2.26 -28.49 5.13
C VAL A 347 -2.48 -28.17 6.60
N TYR A 348 -1.39 -27.90 7.31
CA TYR A 348 -1.39 -27.54 8.73
C TYR A 348 -1.62 -26.04 8.90
N VAL A 349 -2.38 -25.65 9.93
CA VAL A 349 -2.66 -24.24 10.24
C VAL A 349 -2.23 -23.90 11.66
N ASP A 350 -1.91 -22.65 11.91
CA ASP A 350 -1.76 -22.12 13.27
C ASP A 350 -3.13 -21.72 13.83
N ASN A 351 -3.80 -22.66 14.50
CA ASN A 351 -5.05 -22.43 15.21
C ASN A 351 -4.84 -22.34 16.73
N GLY A 352 -3.60 -22.06 17.18
CA GLY A 352 -3.27 -21.95 18.60
C GLY A 352 -3.48 -23.25 19.38
N GLY A 353 -3.36 -24.41 18.73
CA GLY A 353 -3.57 -25.72 19.35
C GLY A 353 -5.03 -26.13 19.50
N VAL A 354 -5.98 -25.33 19.00
CA VAL A 354 -7.40 -25.70 18.98
C VAL A 354 -7.65 -26.64 17.81
N THR A 355 -7.96 -27.90 18.12
CA THR A 355 -8.27 -28.92 17.11
C THR A 355 -9.70 -28.79 16.56
N PHE A 356 -9.93 -29.29 15.36
CA PHE A 356 -11.22 -29.34 14.69
C PHE A 356 -11.41 -30.64 13.91
N ASP A 357 -12.66 -30.92 13.55
CA ASP A 357 -13.01 -32.02 12.67
C ASP A 357 -13.13 -31.52 11.23
N THR A 358 -12.80 -32.41 10.29
CA THR A 358 -13.03 -32.20 8.86
C THR A 358 -13.93 -33.30 8.30
N THR A 359 -14.81 -32.93 7.38
CA THR A 359 -15.70 -33.85 6.68
C THR A 359 -15.40 -33.79 5.19
N ALA A 360 -15.02 -34.93 4.61
CA ALA A 360 -14.76 -35.06 3.18
C ALA A 360 -15.94 -34.52 2.36
N GLY A 361 -15.63 -33.68 1.36
CA GLY A 361 -16.63 -33.05 0.50
C GLY A 361 -17.48 -31.95 1.15
N SER A 362 -17.28 -31.61 2.43
CA SER A 362 -18.12 -30.62 3.13
C SER A 362 -17.31 -29.54 3.87
N SER A 363 -16.24 -29.91 4.58
CA SER A 363 -15.33 -28.92 5.16
C SER A 363 -14.61 -28.19 4.04
N TYR A 364 -14.61 -26.86 4.09
CA TYR A 364 -14.33 -26.00 2.95
C TYR A 364 -13.26 -24.97 3.29
N LEU A 365 -12.04 -25.20 2.81
CA LEU A 365 -10.91 -24.30 2.96
C LEU A 365 -10.98 -23.23 1.87
N SER A 366 -10.79 -21.97 2.26
CA SER A 366 -10.73 -20.84 1.35
C SER A 366 -9.52 -19.96 1.67
N THR A 367 -8.80 -19.52 0.64
CA THR A 367 -7.75 -18.49 0.83
C THR A 367 -8.32 -17.20 1.40
N SER A 368 -7.54 -16.55 2.25
CA SER A 368 -7.88 -15.33 3.00
C SER A 368 -6.88 -14.20 2.67
N PRO A 369 -7.20 -12.92 2.92
CA PRO A 369 -6.21 -11.85 2.80
C PRO A 369 -5.01 -12.10 3.70
N TYR A 370 -3.82 -11.78 3.20
CA TYR A 370 -2.54 -12.01 3.87
C TYR A 370 -2.43 -11.17 5.15
N TYR A 371 -1.75 -11.73 6.14
CA TYR A 371 -1.24 -10.98 7.29
C TYR A 371 -0.20 -9.98 6.79
N SER A 372 -0.03 -8.88 7.52
CA SER A 372 1.05 -7.94 7.27
C SER A 372 2.41 -8.62 7.42
N GLY A 373 3.41 -8.15 6.67
CA GLY A 373 4.78 -8.62 6.79
C GLY A 373 5.13 -9.79 5.87
N TRP A 374 4.28 -10.09 4.87
CA TRP A 374 4.59 -11.12 3.88
C TRP A 374 5.92 -10.84 3.16
N ASN A 375 6.20 -9.57 2.87
CA ASN A 375 7.38 -9.13 2.13
C ASN A 375 8.56 -8.71 3.02
N ASP A 376 8.53 -8.98 4.33
CA ASP A 376 9.56 -8.49 5.26
C ASP A 376 10.97 -9.04 5.05
N ASN A 377 11.07 -10.19 4.39
CA ASN A 377 12.33 -10.86 4.04
C ASN A 377 12.78 -10.61 2.59
N VAL A 378 12.03 -9.82 1.81
CA VAL A 378 12.42 -9.47 0.44
C VAL A 378 13.72 -8.67 0.47
N LEU A 379 14.69 -9.05 -0.36
CA LEU A 379 16.06 -8.52 -0.30
C LEU A 379 16.22 -7.08 -0.81
N GLY A 380 15.17 -6.48 -1.35
CA GLY A 380 15.14 -5.09 -1.83
C GLY A 380 13.88 -4.37 -1.38
N ARG A 381 13.76 -3.06 -1.70
CA ARG A 381 12.59 -2.25 -1.32
C ARG A 381 11.43 -2.33 -2.31
N ASP A 382 11.63 -2.97 -3.45
CA ASP A 382 10.59 -3.30 -4.40
C ASP A 382 10.60 -4.80 -4.68
N GLY A 383 9.43 -5.46 -4.70
CA GLY A 383 9.38 -6.90 -4.89
C GLY A 383 8.13 -7.59 -4.41
N SER A 384 8.21 -8.90 -4.33
CA SER A 384 7.32 -9.78 -3.57
C SER A 384 8.09 -11.02 -3.15
N ARG A 385 7.64 -11.71 -2.11
CA ARG A 385 8.37 -12.81 -1.48
C ARG A 385 8.87 -13.89 -2.45
N TYR A 386 8.01 -14.42 -3.33
CA TYR A 386 8.34 -15.55 -4.19
C TYR A 386 8.45 -15.20 -5.68
N ASN A 387 7.45 -14.55 -6.26
CA ASN A 387 7.36 -14.17 -7.66
C ASN A 387 6.50 -12.90 -7.85
N PRO A 388 7.14 -11.75 -8.16
CA PRO A 388 6.50 -10.45 -8.35
C PRO A 388 5.43 -10.39 -9.43
N ALA A 389 5.48 -11.28 -10.42
CA ALA A 389 4.53 -11.29 -11.53
C ALA A 389 3.39 -12.32 -11.35
N SER A 390 3.36 -13.07 -10.24
CA SER A 390 2.44 -14.20 -10.09
C SER A 390 0.98 -13.83 -9.86
N GLY A 391 0.72 -12.63 -9.34
CA GLY A 391 -0.62 -12.24 -8.88
C GLY A 391 -1.07 -12.94 -7.60
N LYS A 392 -0.25 -13.82 -7.00
CA LYS A 392 -0.69 -14.68 -5.88
C LYS A 392 -0.39 -14.11 -4.50
N GLU A 393 0.39 -13.05 -4.42
CA GLU A 393 0.98 -12.57 -3.17
C GLU A 393 1.10 -11.03 -3.14
N PRO A 394 1.12 -10.42 -1.93
CA PRO A 394 1.29 -8.98 -1.78
C PRO A 394 2.51 -8.44 -2.53
N GLY A 395 2.39 -7.23 -3.08
CA GLY A 395 3.51 -6.51 -3.68
C GLY A 395 4.15 -5.56 -2.68
N MET A 396 5.37 -5.11 -2.97
CA MET A 396 6.07 -4.07 -2.23
C MET A 396 6.71 -3.07 -3.19
N ILE A 397 6.55 -1.78 -2.92
CA ILE A 397 7.24 -0.68 -3.63
C ILE A 397 7.74 0.33 -2.60
N GLN A 398 9.02 0.69 -2.67
CA GLN A 398 9.73 1.51 -1.69
C GLN A 398 9.43 1.13 -0.24
N GLY A 399 9.40 -0.18 0.06
CA GLY A 399 9.16 -0.72 1.40
C GLY A 399 7.70 -0.80 1.81
N VAL A 400 6.75 -0.22 1.05
CA VAL A 400 5.32 -0.27 1.37
C VAL A 400 4.68 -1.51 0.77
N GLU A 401 4.07 -2.34 1.62
CA GLU A 401 3.34 -3.55 1.23
C GLU A 401 1.90 -3.20 0.81
N PHE A 402 1.47 -3.67 -0.36
CA PHE A 402 0.17 -3.36 -0.94
C PHE A 402 -0.50 -4.59 -1.57
N MET A 403 -1.80 -4.50 -1.83
CA MET A 403 -2.61 -5.57 -2.44
C MET A 403 -2.48 -6.89 -1.68
N ASN A 404 -2.90 -6.92 -0.41
CA ASN A 404 -2.81 -8.12 0.45
C ASN A 404 -3.85 -9.22 0.14
N GLY A 405 -4.54 -9.13 -1.00
CA GLY A 405 -5.65 -10.01 -1.36
C GLY A 405 -7.02 -9.47 -0.96
N SER A 406 -7.07 -8.27 -0.39
CA SER A 406 -8.30 -7.51 -0.13
C SER A 406 -8.19 -6.07 -0.63
N TYR A 407 -9.34 -5.49 -0.94
CA TYR A 407 -9.46 -4.05 -1.16
C TYR A 407 -9.01 -3.31 0.09
N MET A 408 -8.25 -2.24 -0.10
CA MET A 408 -8.03 -1.26 0.97
C MET A 408 -9.19 -0.28 0.99
N ILE A 409 -9.71 -0.01 2.18
CA ILE A 409 -10.70 1.04 2.44
C ILE A 409 -9.96 2.33 2.79
N LEU A 410 -10.12 3.38 1.97
CA LEU A 410 -9.60 4.71 2.31
C LEU A 410 -10.57 5.43 3.25
N SER A 411 -10.04 6.22 4.16
CA SER A 411 -10.84 6.90 5.20
C SER A 411 -11.14 8.36 4.87
N ASP A 412 -10.24 9.03 4.15
CA ASP A 412 -10.31 10.47 3.84
C ASP A 412 -11.00 10.77 2.52
N GLU A 413 -11.31 9.76 1.71
CA GLU A 413 -12.14 9.92 0.53
C GLU A 413 -13.59 9.49 0.79
N LEU A 414 -14.50 10.03 0.01
CA LEU A 414 -15.85 9.52 -0.20
C LEU A 414 -16.18 9.64 -1.67
N TRP A 415 -16.82 8.62 -2.24
CA TRP A 415 -17.22 8.66 -3.64
C TRP A 415 -18.75 8.76 -3.75
N GLN A 416 -19.25 9.28 -4.85
CA GLN A 416 -20.69 9.51 -4.98
C GLN A 416 -21.18 9.19 -6.39
N TRP A 417 -22.20 8.35 -6.45
CA TRP A 417 -23.02 8.20 -7.64
C TRP A 417 -24.08 9.31 -7.73
N GLY A 418 -24.37 9.74 -8.95
CA GLY A 418 -25.42 10.71 -9.25
C GLY A 418 -25.93 10.56 -10.69
N LYS A 419 -26.72 11.56 -11.12
CA LYS A 419 -27.18 11.73 -12.49
C LYS A 419 -26.86 13.14 -12.98
N ASP A 420 -26.46 13.27 -14.24
CA ASP A 420 -26.42 14.57 -14.92
C ASP A 420 -27.81 14.96 -15.48
N ALA A 421 -27.89 16.11 -16.14
CA ALA A 421 -29.14 16.62 -16.71
C ALA A 421 -29.71 15.73 -17.84
N ASP A 422 -28.86 14.97 -18.51
CA ASP A 422 -29.24 14.05 -19.60
C ASP A 422 -29.63 12.65 -19.06
N GLY A 423 -29.57 12.46 -17.75
CA GLY A 423 -29.87 11.18 -17.10
C GLY A 423 -28.74 10.15 -17.20
N ASN A 424 -27.53 10.54 -17.62
CA ASN A 424 -26.34 9.69 -17.53
C ASN A 424 -25.90 9.57 -16.07
N TYR A 425 -25.29 8.45 -15.73
CA TYR A 425 -24.71 8.27 -14.39
C TYR A 425 -23.41 9.04 -14.25
N THR A 426 -23.25 9.73 -13.12
CA THR A 426 -22.02 10.42 -12.74
C THR A 426 -21.39 9.74 -11.53
N PHE A 427 -20.06 9.70 -11.48
CA PHE A 427 -19.31 9.21 -10.33
C PHE A 427 -18.21 10.20 -9.94
N ASP A 428 -18.31 10.74 -8.74
CA ASP A 428 -17.48 11.85 -8.24
C ASP A 428 -16.63 11.43 -7.04
N CYS A 429 -15.42 11.97 -6.93
CA CYS A 429 -14.57 11.82 -5.75
C CYS A 429 -14.57 13.09 -4.87
N TYR A 430 -14.65 12.89 -3.55
CA TYR A 430 -14.53 13.93 -2.53
C TYR A 430 -13.42 13.56 -1.55
N LYS A 431 -12.58 14.53 -1.18
CA LYS A 431 -11.48 14.34 -0.22
C LYS A 431 -11.67 15.22 1.02
N CYS A 432 -11.39 14.65 2.19
CA CYS A 432 -11.29 15.33 3.46
C CYS A 432 -9.80 15.53 3.79
N TYR A 433 -9.37 16.78 3.83
CA TYR A 433 -7.98 17.17 4.12
C TYR A 433 -7.71 17.35 5.62
N ASP A 434 -8.63 16.91 6.46
CA ASP A 434 -8.45 16.91 7.89
C ASP A 434 -8.86 15.53 8.38
N GLN A 435 -7.86 14.70 8.67
CA GLN A 435 -8.05 13.34 9.12
C GLN A 435 -8.86 13.27 10.41
N SER A 436 -8.95 14.32 11.24
CA SER A 436 -9.81 14.39 12.44
C SER A 436 -11.28 14.63 12.12
N LYS A 437 -11.59 15.09 10.91
CA LYS A 437 -12.94 15.39 10.41
C LYS A 437 -13.48 14.35 9.43
N ALA A 438 -12.65 13.39 9.01
CA ALA A 438 -13.10 12.25 8.23
C ALA A 438 -14.31 11.55 8.89
N GLY A 439 -15.30 11.23 8.07
CA GLY A 439 -16.57 10.64 8.46
C GLY A 439 -17.28 10.01 7.27
N SER A 440 -18.52 9.59 7.43
CA SER A 440 -19.21 8.77 6.42
C SER A 440 -20.26 9.51 5.59
N ALA A 441 -20.23 10.85 5.61
CA ALA A 441 -21.14 11.69 4.85
C ALA A 441 -20.37 12.85 4.20
N ILE A 442 -20.72 13.17 2.97
CA ILE A 442 -20.22 14.35 2.27
C ILE A 442 -20.87 15.58 2.92
N ASN A 443 -20.02 16.46 3.46
CA ASN A 443 -20.36 17.70 4.15
C ASN A 443 -19.26 18.74 3.87
N ASP A 444 -19.28 19.87 4.56
CA ASP A 444 -18.32 20.98 4.35
C ASP A 444 -16.84 20.60 4.56
N ASN A 445 -16.55 19.48 5.24
CA ASN A 445 -15.18 18.97 5.41
C ASN A 445 -14.68 18.17 4.19
N TYR A 446 -15.58 17.80 3.28
CA TYR A 446 -15.28 17.02 2.08
C TYR A 446 -15.34 17.91 0.84
N LYS A 447 -14.19 18.12 0.20
CA LYS A 447 -14.09 18.91 -1.03
C LYS A 447 -14.20 18.00 -2.24
N LYS A 448 -15.09 18.35 -3.17
CA LYS A 448 -15.17 17.68 -4.47
C LYS A 448 -13.89 17.93 -5.26
N ILE A 449 -13.30 16.87 -5.81
CA ILE A 449 -12.15 16.95 -6.71
C ILE A 449 -12.69 17.13 -8.13
N ILE A 450 -12.53 18.34 -8.69
CA ILE A 450 -13.23 18.76 -9.92
C ILE A 450 -12.91 17.85 -11.11
N GLY A 451 -11.65 17.42 -11.27
CA GLY A 451 -11.23 16.52 -12.35
C GLY A 451 -11.60 15.06 -12.13
N ALA A 452 -11.95 14.67 -10.90
CA ALA A 452 -12.27 13.29 -10.55
C ALA A 452 -13.77 13.00 -10.76
N HIS A 453 -14.18 13.09 -12.03
CA HIS A 453 -15.56 12.98 -12.47
C HIS A 453 -15.67 12.00 -13.64
N LEU A 454 -16.43 10.94 -13.45
CA LEU A 454 -16.73 9.96 -14.50
C LEU A 454 -18.19 10.06 -14.94
N VAL A 455 -18.45 9.88 -16.23
CA VAL A 455 -19.79 9.86 -16.81
C VAL A 455 -20.01 8.55 -17.57
N PHE A 456 -21.17 7.94 -17.35
CA PHE A 456 -21.59 6.69 -18.01
C PHE A 456 -23.01 6.82 -18.55
N PRO A 457 -23.32 6.24 -19.72
CA PRO A 457 -24.66 6.36 -20.31
C PRO A 457 -25.75 5.87 -19.36
N ALA A 458 -26.96 6.40 -19.49
CA ALA A 458 -28.12 5.97 -18.68
C ALA A 458 -28.42 4.45 -18.75
N THR A 459 -27.95 3.78 -19.81
CA THR A 459 -28.06 2.34 -20.04
C THR A 459 -26.92 1.51 -19.45
N GLN A 460 -25.95 2.13 -18.77
CA GLN A 460 -24.83 1.44 -18.15
C GLN A 460 -25.32 0.45 -17.08
N GLY A 461 -25.05 -0.84 -17.29
CA GLY A 461 -25.25 -1.90 -16.29
C GLY A 461 -24.02 -2.18 -15.45
N ASN A 462 -24.15 -3.13 -14.51
CA ASN A 462 -23.07 -3.56 -13.62
C ASN A 462 -22.00 -4.33 -14.40
N GLN A 463 -20.77 -3.82 -14.42
CA GLN A 463 -19.66 -4.50 -15.09
C GLN A 463 -18.29 -4.01 -14.61
N TRP A 464 -17.29 -4.87 -14.75
CA TRP A 464 -15.90 -4.42 -14.77
C TRP A 464 -15.61 -3.70 -16.09
N LYS A 465 -14.97 -2.54 -15.98
CA LYS A 465 -14.41 -1.78 -17.10
C LYS A 465 -12.91 -1.61 -16.87
N TYR A 466 -12.13 -1.36 -17.91
CA TYR A 466 -10.69 -1.11 -17.76
C TYR A 466 -10.36 0.37 -17.91
N ILE A 467 -9.41 0.84 -17.12
CA ILE A 467 -9.01 2.24 -17.03
C ILE A 467 -7.99 2.55 -18.13
N THR A 468 -8.22 3.63 -18.88
CA THR A 468 -7.34 4.06 -19.98
C THR A 468 -6.11 4.82 -19.47
N ASP A 469 -6.37 5.88 -18.71
CA ASP A 469 -5.42 6.77 -18.05
C ASP A 469 -6.00 7.22 -16.70
N ASN A 470 -5.14 7.65 -15.78
CA ASN A 470 -5.54 8.35 -14.55
C ASN A 470 -5.45 9.86 -14.76
N ILE A 471 -6.30 10.66 -14.11
CA ILE A 471 -6.21 12.12 -14.16
C ILE A 471 -4.89 12.63 -13.56
N ILE A 472 -4.48 13.83 -13.95
CA ILE A 472 -3.41 14.56 -13.27
C ILE A 472 -4.04 15.38 -12.15
N ASP A 473 -3.83 14.93 -10.93
CA ASP A 473 -4.29 15.56 -9.71
C ASP A 473 -3.21 15.40 -8.63
N ASP A 474 -3.07 16.40 -7.76
CA ASP A 474 -2.04 16.41 -6.72
C ASP A 474 -2.41 15.53 -5.52
N ASP A 475 -3.70 15.27 -5.31
CA ASP A 475 -4.27 14.78 -4.05
C ASP A 475 -4.83 13.36 -4.13
N VAL A 476 -5.38 12.97 -5.29
CA VAL A 476 -6.04 11.67 -5.49
C VAL A 476 -5.55 10.93 -6.74
N LEU A 477 -5.62 9.61 -6.70
CA LEU A 477 -5.47 8.76 -7.89
C LEU A 477 -6.85 8.35 -8.40
N TRP A 478 -7.24 8.89 -9.56
CA TRP A 478 -8.58 8.69 -10.12
C TRP A 478 -8.55 8.39 -11.63
N PRO A 479 -9.42 7.49 -12.14
CA PRO A 479 -9.55 7.24 -13.58
C PRO A 479 -9.97 8.49 -14.36
N GLU A 480 -9.33 8.77 -15.50
CA GLU A 480 -9.81 9.76 -16.46
C GLU A 480 -11.01 9.19 -17.23
N THR A 481 -10.90 7.95 -17.71
CA THR A 481 -12.02 7.18 -18.28
C THR A 481 -11.85 5.68 -18.02
N ALA A 482 -12.95 4.93 -18.14
CA ALA A 482 -12.98 3.48 -17.98
C ALA A 482 -13.59 2.78 -19.21
N ASN A 483 -12.85 2.76 -20.31
CA ASN A 483 -13.23 2.15 -21.59
C ASN A 483 -12.04 1.51 -22.34
N ALA A 484 -10.96 1.19 -21.63
CA ALA A 484 -9.85 0.44 -22.23
C ALA A 484 -10.30 -0.99 -22.62
N SER A 485 -9.59 -1.60 -23.56
CA SER A 485 -9.98 -2.89 -24.14
C SER A 485 -9.68 -4.11 -23.26
N GLY A 486 -8.87 -3.96 -22.21
CA GLY A 486 -8.47 -5.08 -21.35
C GLY A 486 -7.42 -4.70 -20.30
N SER A 487 -6.99 -5.68 -19.51
CA SER A 487 -5.96 -5.52 -18.47
C SER A 487 -4.52 -5.35 -19.00
N GLY A 488 -4.27 -5.70 -20.27
CA GLY A 488 -2.95 -5.55 -20.90
C GLY A 488 -2.67 -4.16 -21.50
N VAL A 489 -3.61 -3.21 -21.34
CA VAL A 489 -3.55 -1.87 -21.94
C VAL A 489 -3.92 -0.79 -20.92
N GLY A 490 -3.68 0.48 -21.27
CA GLY A 490 -3.98 1.61 -20.40
C GLY A 490 -3.14 1.58 -19.12
N VAL A 491 -3.78 1.71 -17.96
CA VAL A 491 -3.08 1.63 -16.66
C VAL A 491 -2.99 0.19 -16.12
N GLY A 492 -3.54 -0.79 -16.84
CA GLY A 492 -3.51 -2.20 -16.43
C GLY A 492 -4.29 -2.49 -15.15
N ALA A 493 -5.41 -1.80 -14.94
CA ALA A 493 -6.31 -1.99 -13.81
C ALA A 493 -7.77 -1.65 -14.18
N GLY A 494 -8.71 -2.13 -13.36
CA GLY A 494 -10.14 -2.03 -13.60
C GLY A 494 -10.87 -0.98 -12.75
N PHE A 495 -12.05 -0.58 -13.24
CA PHE A 495 -13.08 0.13 -12.50
C PHE A 495 -14.33 -0.76 -12.43
N GLY A 496 -14.68 -1.21 -11.22
CA GLY A 496 -15.91 -1.95 -10.96
C GLY A 496 -17.09 -0.98 -11.03
N CYS A 497 -17.66 -0.81 -12.22
CA CYS A 497 -18.70 0.16 -12.52
C CYS A 497 -20.06 -0.43 -12.17
N ILE A 498 -20.59 -0.03 -11.02
CA ILE A 498 -21.88 -0.45 -10.47
C ILE A 498 -22.75 0.81 -10.26
N PRO A 499 -23.37 1.34 -11.33
CA PRO A 499 -24.04 2.64 -11.27
C PRO A 499 -25.25 2.66 -10.36
N ALA A 500 -25.47 3.79 -9.71
CA ALA A 500 -26.68 4.08 -8.96
C ALA A 500 -27.20 5.49 -9.30
N ALA A 501 -28.50 5.73 -9.18
CA ALA A 501 -29.05 7.07 -9.44
C ALA A 501 -28.55 8.11 -8.41
N SER A 502 -28.20 7.66 -7.21
CA SER A 502 -27.59 8.47 -6.17
C SER A 502 -26.87 7.59 -5.14
N GLY A 503 -26.01 8.20 -4.33
CA GLY A 503 -25.58 7.66 -3.05
C GLY A 503 -24.08 7.69 -2.83
N VAL A 504 -23.70 7.86 -1.57
CA VAL A 504 -22.30 7.85 -1.12
C VAL A 504 -21.78 6.41 -1.09
N ARG A 505 -20.52 6.24 -1.48
CA ARG A 505 -19.80 4.98 -1.57
C ARG A 505 -18.49 5.05 -0.78
N SER A 506 -18.13 3.91 -0.21
CA SER A 506 -16.87 3.69 0.47
C SER A 506 -15.75 3.58 -0.58
N PRO A 507 -14.61 4.27 -0.41
CA PRO A 507 -13.48 4.18 -1.33
C PRO A 507 -12.76 2.83 -1.22
N TRP A 508 -13.06 1.90 -2.13
CA TRP A 508 -12.40 0.59 -2.19
C TRP A 508 -11.39 0.56 -3.34
N VAL A 509 -10.11 0.45 -2.99
CA VAL A 509 -8.98 0.49 -3.95
C VAL A 509 -8.25 -0.86 -4.05
N PHE A 510 -7.34 -0.97 -5.02
CA PHE A 510 -6.39 -2.09 -5.22
C PHE A 510 -6.95 -3.38 -5.82
N GLY A 511 -8.17 -3.77 -5.47
CA GLY A 511 -8.70 -5.09 -5.83
C GLY A 511 -8.44 -6.14 -4.76
N SER A 512 -8.99 -7.31 -4.99
CA SER A 512 -8.95 -8.49 -4.14
C SER A 512 -8.33 -9.68 -4.87
N LEU A 513 -8.06 -10.75 -4.13
CA LEU A 513 -7.44 -11.97 -4.64
C LEU A 513 -8.21 -12.70 -5.75
N SER A 514 -9.41 -12.26 -6.10
CA SER A 514 -10.26 -12.83 -7.16
C SER A 514 -10.42 -11.94 -8.40
N ASP A 515 -9.86 -10.73 -8.39
CA ASP A 515 -10.13 -9.74 -9.45
C ASP A 515 -9.26 -9.94 -10.71
N GLY A 516 -8.22 -10.77 -10.63
CA GLY A 516 -7.32 -11.06 -11.73
C GLY A 516 -6.76 -9.78 -12.35
N GLY A 517 -6.89 -9.64 -13.66
CA GLY A 517 -6.40 -8.47 -14.40
C GLY A 517 -7.14 -7.15 -14.12
N SER A 518 -8.22 -7.16 -13.34
CA SER A 518 -8.86 -5.92 -12.88
C SER A 518 -8.16 -5.32 -11.66
N GLY A 519 -7.38 -6.12 -10.90
CA GLY A 519 -6.62 -5.63 -9.76
C GLY A 519 -5.45 -4.72 -10.17
N GLY A 520 -5.00 -3.87 -9.26
CA GLY A 520 -3.86 -2.97 -9.48
C GLY A 520 -3.96 -1.68 -8.68
N VAL A 521 -2.88 -0.91 -8.63
CA VAL A 521 -2.79 0.35 -7.85
C VAL A 521 -3.93 1.34 -8.22
N SER A 522 -4.28 1.43 -9.51
CA SER A 522 -5.37 2.28 -9.98
C SER A 522 -6.77 1.66 -9.87
N CYS A 523 -6.91 0.41 -9.42
CA CYS A 523 -8.20 -0.28 -9.34
C CYS A 523 -9.15 0.43 -8.35
N ARG A 524 -10.41 0.59 -8.73
CA ARG A 524 -11.47 1.24 -7.94
C ARG A 524 -12.78 0.44 -8.04
N HIS A 525 -13.53 0.35 -6.95
CA HIS A 525 -14.80 -0.40 -6.91
C HIS A 525 -15.96 0.45 -6.37
N SER A 526 -17.01 0.65 -7.17
CA SER A 526 -18.02 1.69 -6.91
C SER A 526 -19.30 1.23 -6.20
N ASP A 527 -19.37 -0.02 -5.75
CA ASP A 527 -20.63 -0.62 -5.25
C ASP A 527 -20.87 -0.33 -3.76
N ILE A 528 -19.82 -0.43 -2.96
CA ILE A 528 -19.96 -0.59 -1.51
C ILE A 528 -20.39 0.72 -0.87
N SER A 529 -21.49 0.69 -0.13
CA SER A 529 -21.92 1.82 0.69
C SER A 529 -20.99 2.03 1.88
N VAL A 530 -20.99 3.23 2.48
CA VAL A 530 -20.18 3.54 3.68
C VAL A 530 -20.52 2.65 4.88
N GLY A 531 -21.74 2.10 4.93
CA GLY A 531 -22.19 1.15 5.95
C GLY A 531 -22.08 -0.33 5.52
N GLY A 532 -21.56 -0.61 4.33
CA GLY A 532 -21.37 -1.97 3.84
C GLY A 532 -20.11 -2.60 4.41
N ALA A 533 -20.22 -3.82 4.92
CA ALA A 533 -19.11 -4.64 5.37
C ALA A 533 -19.10 -5.95 4.57
N ASN A 534 -18.02 -6.19 3.82
CA ASN A 534 -17.85 -7.44 3.08
C ASN A 534 -16.46 -8.03 3.31
N TRP A 535 -16.33 -9.34 3.14
CA TRP A 535 -15.10 -10.10 3.32
C TRP A 535 -13.85 -9.50 2.65
N PRO A 536 -13.89 -9.05 1.37
CA PRO A 536 -12.69 -8.60 0.70
C PRO A 536 -12.37 -7.12 0.97
N GLY A 537 -12.95 -6.47 1.97
CA GLY A 537 -12.61 -5.09 2.35
C GLY A 537 -11.90 -5.01 3.68
N SER A 538 -10.69 -4.45 3.69
CA SER A 538 -9.85 -4.29 4.88
C SER A 538 -9.51 -2.84 5.17
N LEU A 539 -9.34 -2.51 6.46
CA LEU A 539 -8.86 -1.19 6.85
C LEU A 539 -7.40 -0.98 6.45
N GLY A 540 -7.12 0.15 5.81
CA GLY A 540 -5.77 0.67 5.73
C GLY A 540 -5.36 1.43 6.99
N ALA A 541 -4.05 1.69 7.12
CA ALA A 541 -3.47 2.43 8.24
C ALA A 541 -3.10 3.88 7.85
N PRO A 542 -3.07 4.82 8.81
CA PRO A 542 -2.72 6.21 8.54
C PRO A 542 -1.22 6.41 8.36
N GLY A 543 -0.84 7.29 7.42
CA GLY A 543 0.50 7.86 7.26
C GLY A 543 0.64 9.23 7.94
N SER A 544 1.60 10.06 7.49
CA SER A 544 1.85 11.40 8.05
C SER A 544 0.80 12.45 7.69
N GLU A 545 0.02 12.24 6.61
CA GLU A 545 -0.95 13.23 6.13
C GLU A 545 -1.95 13.63 7.24
N GLY A 546 -2.18 14.94 7.32
CA GLY A 546 -2.94 15.60 8.37
C GLY A 546 -4.41 15.79 8.07
#